data_AF-A0AAV0MWE7-F1
#
_entry.id   AF-A0AAV0MWE7-F1
#
_cell.length_a   1.000
_cell.length_b   1.000
_cell.length_c   1.000
_cell.angle_alpha   90.00
_cell.angle_beta   90.00
_cell.angle_gamma   90.00
#
_symmetry.space_group_name_H-M   'P 1'
#
loop_
_entity.id
_entity.type
_entity.pdbx_description
1 polymer ?
#
loop_
_entity_poly.entity_id
_entity_poly.type
_entity_poly.pdbx_seq_one_letter_code
_entity_poly.pdbx_strand_id
1 'polypeptide(L)'
;MEVGAVGAMRYVKDGIKAAKLVMQYSKHTFLVGEQASVFAISMGLQGPTNLSSSESIETWSNWKDNGCQPNFRRDVIPANGCGPYRARDSVGSKKVGCSQSGSVEETESRSCLVGPHNHDTISMAVFDRMGHIAAGTSTNGATFKIPGRVGDGPIAGSAAYADSEVGACGATGDGDIMMRFLPCYQVVESMRRGMEPKLAAEDAISRIARKFPDFVGAVFAVNTNGVHAGSCHGWTFQYSVRNAHMKDVEVFTVLPDQKATL
;
A
#
# COMPACT_ATOMS: atom_id res chain seq x y z
N MET A 1 -3.11 21.70 7.05
CA MET A 1 -3.08 20.23 6.97
C MET A 1 -1.69 19.79 7.34
N GLU A 2 -1.53 19.06 8.44
CA GLU A 2 -0.23 18.59 8.93
C GLU A 2 0.01 17.15 8.45
N VAL A 3 1.22 16.83 8.01
CA VAL A 3 1.57 15.51 7.47
C VAL A 3 2.98 15.12 7.92
N GLY A 4 3.14 13.85 8.30
CA GLY A 4 4.44 13.25 8.55
C GLY A 4 4.50 11.81 8.04
N ALA A 5 5.67 11.40 7.58
CA ALA A 5 5.89 10.10 6.97
C ALA A 5 7.31 9.59 7.26
N VAL A 6 7.43 8.25 7.35
CA VAL A 6 8.71 7.55 7.40
C VAL A 6 8.71 6.39 6.42
N GLY A 7 9.81 6.17 5.71
CA GLY A 7 9.90 5.18 4.63
C GLY A 7 11.18 4.38 4.70
N ALA A 8 11.13 3.08 4.44
CA ALA A 8 12.30 2.19 4.55
C ALA A 8 13.05 2.28 5.91
N MET A 9 12.35 2.68 6.98
CA MET A 9 12.89 2.80 8.33
C MET A 9 13.12 1.40 8.93
N ARG A 10 14.24 1.22 9.63
CA ARG A 10 14.60 -0.05 10.28
C ARG A 10 14.67 0.12 11.80
N TYR A 11 14.63 -1.01 12.52
CA TYR A 11 14.94 -1.09 13.95
C TYR A 11 14.01 -0.36 14.94
N VAL A 12 12.96 0.31 14.46
CA VAL A 12 11.96 1.01 15.28
C VAL A 12 10.60 0.39 14.99
N LYS A 13 9.98 -0.22 16.01
CA LYS A 13 8.70 -0.93 15.89
C LYS A 13 7.53 0.00 15.56
N ASP A 14 7.48 1.16 16.21
CA ASP A 14 6.33 2.06 16.16
C ASP A 14 6.42 3.04 14.97
N GLY A 15 6.30 2.52 13.74
CA GLY A 15 6.42 3.30 12.50
C GLY A 15 5.50 4.52 12.44
N ILE A 16 4.22 4.36 12.80
CA ILE A 16 3.25 5.47 12.77
C ILE A 16 3.55 6.54 13.84
N LYS A 17 4.15 6.17 14.98
CA LYS A 17 4.61 7.17 15.97
C LYS A 17 5.80 7.95 15.44
N ALA A 18 6.72 7.31 14.73
CA ALA A 18 7.84 7.99 14.09
C ALA A 18 7.34 9.00 13.03
N ALA A 19 6.37 8.62 12.20
CA ALA A 19 5.72 9.53 11.25
C ALA A 19 5.06 10.74 11.96
N LYS A 20 4.37 10.51 13.08
CA LYS A 20 3.81 11.59 13.92
C LYS A 20 4.90 12.51 14.48
N LEU A 21 6.05 11.99 14.89
CA LEU A 21 7.17 12.81 15.36
C LEU A 21 7.76 13.68 14.24
N VAL A 22 7.85 13.15 13.01
CA VAL A 22 8.25 13.95 11.83
C VAL A 22 7.29 15.13 11.63
N MET A 23 5.98 14.87 11.69
CA MET A 23 4.93 15.88 11.57
C MET A 23 5.04 16.95 12.66
N GLN A 24 5.31 16.56 13.91
CA GLN A 24 5.28 17.48 15.06
C GLN A 24 6.56 18.26 15.29
N TYR A 25 7.72 17.66 14.97
CA TYR A 25 9.03 18.16 15.40
C TYR A 25 10.01 18.42 14.26
N SER A 26 9.52 18.48 13.02
CA SER A 26 10.32 18.89 11.88
C SER A 26 9.52 19.79 10.94
N LYS A 27 10.20 20.56 10.10
CA LYS A 27 9.57 21.28 8.98
C LYS A 27 9.46 20.41 7.72
N HIS A 28 9.91 19.16 7.80
CA HIS A 28 9.88 18.20 6.70
C HIS A 28 8.66 17.30 6.83
N THR A 29 8.18 16.81 5.69
CA THR A 29 7.05 15.87 5.66
C THR A 29 7.49 14.42 5.73
N PHE A 30 8.66 14.09 5.17
CA PHE A 30 9.02 12.70 4.90
C PHE A 30 10.51 12.45 5.14
N LEU A 31 10.83 11.52 6.05
CA LEU A 31 12.19 11.02 6.28
C LEU A 31 12.29 9.55 5.86
N VAL A 32 13.45 9.12 5.37
CA VAL A 32 13.63 7.75 4.88
C VAL A 32 14.92 7.09 5.36
N GLY A 33 14.91 5.75 5.32
CA GLY A 33 16.07 4.92 5.58
C GLY A 33 16.55 4.95 7.02
N GLU A 34 17.85 4.74 7.20
CA GLU A 34 18.50 4.70 8.51
C GLU A 34 18.42 6.04 9.25
N GLN A 35 18.47 7.16 8.53
CA GLN A 35 18.36 8.49 9.15
C GLN A 35 16.97 8.76 9.73
N ALA A 36 15.92 8.13 9.18
CA ALA A 36 14.60 8.16 9.81
C ALA A 36 14.61 7.40 11.16
N SER A 37 15.33 6.28 11.24
CA SER A 37 15.51 5.53 12.50
C SER A 37 16.27 6.34 13.53
N VAL A 38 17.39 6.97 13.15
CA VAL A 38 18.19 7.84 14.03
C VAL A 38 17.35 8.98 14.57
N PHE A 39 16.58 9.65 13.70
CA PHE A 39 15.64 10.70 14.10
C PHE A 39 14.62 10.17 15.11
N ALA A 40 13.92 9.08 14.79
CA ALA A 40 12.90 8.48 15.64
C ALA A 40 13.43 8.12 17.04
N ILE A 41 14.62 7.53 17.12
CA ILE A 41 15.26 7.15 18.38
C ILE A 41 15.70 8.39 19.17
N SER A 42 16.26 9.39 18.49
CA SER A 42 16.64 10.66 19.14
C SER A 42 15.44 11.42 19.73
N MET A 43 14.25 11.19 19.18
CA MET A 43 12.98 11.72 19.65
C MET A 43 12.29 10.84 20.72
N GLY A 44 12.98 9.82 21.22
CA GLY A 44 12.55 9.02 22.37
C GLY A 44 11.84 7.70 22.04
N LEU A 45 11.79 7.28 20.76
CA LEU A 45 11.31 5.93 20.43
C LEU A 45 12.36 4.86 20.75
N GLN A 46 11.89 3.68 21.13
CA GLN A 46 12.77 2.55 21.44
C GLN A 46 13.45 2.01 20.18
N GLY A 47 14.76 1.75 20.28
CA GLY A 47 15.57 1.17 19.24
C GLY A 47 17.07 1.46 19.44
N PRO A 48 17.95 0.87 18.63
CA PRO A 48 17.63 -0.08 17.56
C PRO A 48 17.26 -1.48 18.10
N THR A 49 16.16 -2.05 17.61
CA THR A 49 15.68 -3.38 18.00
C THR A 49 15.56 -4.30 16.79
N ASN A 50 15.89 -5.59 16.95
CA ASN A 50 15.59 -6.59 15.92
C ASN A 50 14.07 -6.82 15.84
N LEU A 51 13.47 -6.57 14.68
CA LEU A 51 12.03 -6.71 14.46
C LEU A 51 11.64 -8.06 13.84
N SER A 52 12.61 -8.91 13.51
CA SER A 52 12.36 -10.22 12.91
C SER A 52 11.77 -11.20 13.93
N SER A 53 10.67 -11.85 13.55
CA SER A 53 10.14 -13.04 14.23
C SER A 53 10.83 -14.31 13.74
N SER A 54 10.72 -15.40 14.50
CA SER A 54 11.19 -16.73 14.07
C SER A 54 10.57 -17.14 12.72
N GLU A 55 9.27 -16.92 12.56
CA GLU A 55 8.53 -17.17 11.31
C GLU A 55 9.08 -16.37 10.12
N SER A 56 9.38 -15.08 10.33
CA SER A 56 9.93 -14.23 9.27
C SER A 56 11.35 -14.66 8.86
N ILE A 57 12.14 -15.16 9.81
CA ILE A 57 13.50 -15.66 9.57
C ILE A 57 13.44 -16.96 8.78
N GLU A 58 12.57 -17.89 9.16
CA GLU A 58 12.37 -19.16 8.46
C GLU A 58 11.89 -18.93 7.02
N THR A 59 10.87 -18.09 6.86
CA THR A 59 10.32 -17.72 5.56
C THR A 59 11.37 -17.07 4.65
N TRP A 60 12.22 -16.20 5.21
CA TRP A 60 13.33 -15.60 4.49
C TRP A 60 14.44 -16.60 4.14
N SER A 61 14.77 -17.53 5.05
CA SER A 61 15.76 -18.57 4.80
C SER A 61 15.31 -19.48 3.66
N ASN A 62 14.07 -19.96 3.70
CA ASN A 62 13.50 -20.81 2.66
C ASN A 62 13.50 -20.11 1.29
N TRP A 63 13.15 -18.82 1.25
CA TRP A 63 13.20 -18.03 0.02
C TRP A 63 14.62 -17.86 -0.52
N LYS A 64 15.60 -17.63 0.36
CA LYS A 64 17.01 -17.51 0.00
C LYS A 64 17.58 -18.83 -0.51
N ASP A 65 17.25 -19.94 0.13
CA ASP A 65 17.67 -21.29 -0.26
C ASP A 65 17.02 -21.70 -1.59
N ASN A 66 15.83 -21.17 -1.90
CA ASN A 66 15.19 -21.24 -3.21
C ASN A 66 15.73 -20.23 -4.24
N GLY A 67 16.99 -19.80 -4.09
CA GLY A 67 17.65 -18.89 -5.04
C GLY A 67 16.99 -17.51 -5.15
N CYS A 68 16.37 -17.04 -4.07
CA CYS A 68 15.67 -15.75 -4.02
C CYS A 68 14.52 -15.64 -5.02
N GLN A 69 13.71 -16.70 -5.16
CA GLN A 69 12.54 -16.74 -6.02
C GLN A 69 11.25 -17.09 -5.26
N PRO A 70 10.09 -16.51 -5.63
CA PRO A 70 9.94 -15.48 -6.66
C PRO A 70 10.48 -14.10 -6.19
N ASN A 71 10.80 -13.19 -7.11
CA ASN A 71 11.23 -11.84 -6.77
C ASN A 71 10.66 -10.77 -7.71
N PHE A 72 10.86 -9.50 -7.33
CA PHE A 72 10.36 -8.32 -8.05
C PHE A 72 11.31 -7.82 -9.15
N ARG A 73 12.36 -8.56 -9.50
CA ARG A 73 13.28 -8.16 -10.56
C ARG A 73 12.69 -8.59 -11.90
N ARG A 74 12.82 -7.74 -12.92
CA ARG A 74 12.38 -8.02 -14.29
C ARG A 74 13.54 -7.87 -15.25
N ASP A 75 13.62 -8.74 -16.25
CA ASP A 75 14.59 -8.65 -17.36
C ASP A 75 16.07 -8.65 -16.94
N VAL A 76 16.39 -9.40 -15.87
CA VAL A 76 17.75 -9.52 -15.32
C VAL A 76 18.17 -10.96 -15.09
N ILE A 77 19.49 -11.18 -15.02
CA ILE A 77 20.12 -12.46 -14.71
C ILE A 77 20.92 -12.30 -13.40
N PRO A 78 20.73 -13.16 -12.38
CA PRO A 78 21.52 -13.13 -11.16
C PRO A 78 22.89 -13.79 -11.35
N ALA A 79 23.93 -13.26 -10.71
CA ALA A 79 25.26 -13.87 -10.72
C ALA A 79 25.36 -15.16 -9.87
N ASN A 80 24.55 -15.31 -8.83
CA ASN A 80 24.61 -16.41 -7.84
C ASN A 80 23.20 -16.75 -7.27
N GLY A 81 22.15 -16.65 -8.09
CA GLY A 81 20.74 -16.81 -7.67
C GLY A 81 20.12 -15.55 -7.06
N CYS A 82 20.79 -14.94 -6.06
CA CYS A 82 20.28 -13.79 -5.31
C CYS A 82 20.88 -12.43 -5.72
N GLY A 83 21.78 -12.43 -6.69
CA GLY A 83 22.42 -11.23 -7.24
C GLY A 83 23.88 -11.01 -6.77
N PRO A 84 24.62 -10.05 -7.35
CA PRO A 84 24.13 -8.92 -8.11
C PRO A 84 23.46 -9.32 -9.43
N TYR A 85 22.43 -8.56 -9.80
CA TYR A 85 21.66 -8.77 -11.02
C TYR A 85 22.25 -7.92 -12.15
N ARG A 86 22.32 -8.48 -13.36
CA ARG A 86 22.70 -7.75 -14.58
C ARG A 86 21.56 -7.75 -15.57
N ALA A 87 21.44 -6.69 -16.36
CA ALA A 87 20.47 -6.63 -17.44
C ALA A 87 20.70 -7.80 -18.41
N ARG A 88 19.62 -8.38 -18.91
CA ARG A 88 19.69 -9.32 -20.02
C ARG A 88 19.97 -8.50 -21.29
N ASP A 89 21.12 -8.71 -21.94
CA ASP A 89 21.53 -7.90 -23.10
C ASP A 89 20.46 -7.95 -24.19
N SER A 90 19.99 -6.78 -24.62
CA SER A 90 18.96 -6.60 -25.65
C SER A 90 19.53 -6.74 -27.06
N VAL A 91 20.34 -7.77 -27.33
CA VAL A 91 20.83 -8.05 -28.68
C VAL A 91 19.87 -9.05 -29.35
N GLY A 92 18.79 -8.53 -29.93
CA GLY A 92 17.97 -9.28 -30.89
C GLY A 92 16.45 -9.38 -30.65
N SER A 93 15.87 -8.72 -29.64
CA SER A 93 14.41 -8.76 -29.49
C SER A 93 13.72 -7.78 -30.45
N LYS A 94 13.19 -8.32 -31.55
CA LYS A 94 12.11 -7.66 -32.31
C LYS A 94 11.08 -7.14 -31.31
N LYS A 95 10.71 -5.86 -31.41
CA LYS A 95 9.50 -5.33 -30.77
C LYS A 95 8.33 -6.17 -31.28
N VAL A 96 7.87 -7.12 -30.49
CA VAL A 96 6.57 -7.76 -30.70
C VAL A 96 5.54 -6.70 -30.33
N GLY A 97 5.09 -5.95 -31.32
CA GLY A 97 3.81 -5.27 -31.24
C GLY A 97 2.71 -6.33 -31.13
N CYS A 98 1.69 -6.05 -30.31
CA CYS A 98 0.52 -6.91 -30.14
C CYS A 98 -0.08 -7.28 -31.50
N SER A 99 0.24 -8.47 -31.99
CA SER A 99 -0.38 -9.09 -33.16
C SER A 99 -0.71 -10.51 -32.72
N GLN A 100 -2.00 -10.85 -32.78
CA GLN A 100 -2.48 -12.17 -32.42
C GLN A 100 -2.01 -13.21 -33.42
N SER A 101 -1.34 -14.26 -32.96
CA SER A 101 -1.53 -15.65 -33.41
C SER A 101 -0.55 -16.54 -32.65
N GLY A 102 -1.06 -17.62 -32.05
CA GLY A 102 -0.41 -18.39 -31.01
C GLY A 102 0.76 -19.29 -31.42
N SER A 103 1.54 -19.64 -30.40
CA SER A 103 2.05 -20.99 -30.17
C SER A 103 2.37 -21.12 -28.69
N VAL A 104 2.02 -22.29 -28.14
CA VAL A 104 2.04 -22.65 -26.72
C VAL A 104 3.49 -22.76 -26.23
N GLU A 105 3.98 -21.76 -25.51
CA GLU A 105 5.14 -21.88 -24.62
C GLU A 105 4.81 -21.17 -23.31
N GLU A 106 5.06 -21.91 -22.23
CA GLU A 106 4.72 -21.70 -20.82
C GLU A 106 4.51 -20.24 -20.39
N THR A 107 3.24 -19.90 -20.24
CA THR A 107 2.77 -18.76 -19.46
C THR A 107 3.32 -18.91 -18.04
N GLU A 108 4.46 -18.29 -17.72
CA GLU A 108 4.75 -17.89 -16.35
C GLU A 108 3.53 -17.07 -15.92
N SER A 109 2.66 -17.72 -15.14
CA SER A 109 1.54 -17.03 -14.51
C SER A 109 2.14 -15.78 -13.87
N ARG A 110 1.63 -14.60 -14.23
CA ARG A 110 1.89 -13.36 -13.50
C ARG A 110 1.22 -13.51 -12.14
N SER A 111 1.69 -14.45 -11.31
CA SER A 111 1.26 -14.61 -9.94
C SER A 111 1.49 -13.25 -9.32
N CYS A 112 0.38 -12.62 -8.93
CA CYS A 112 0.44 -11.30 -8.35
C CYS A 112 1.21 -11.47 -7.05
N LEU A 113 2.47 -11.01 -7.03
CA LEU A 113 3.36 -11.16 -5.87
C LEU A 113 2.77 -10.45 -4.65
N VAL A 114 1.84 -9.52 -4.87
CA VAL A 114 1.01 -8.89 -3.86
C VAL A 114 -0.39 -9.51 -3.90
N GLY A 115 -0.81 -10.09 -2.79
CA GLY A 115 -2.12 -10.72 -2.59
C GLY A 115 -2.55 -10.63 -1.12
N PRO A 116 -3.71 -11.20 -0.75
CA PRO A 116 -4.27 -11.12 0.60
C PRO A 116 -3.31 -11.55 1.71
N HIS A 117 -2.41 -12.47 1.40
CA HIS A 117 -1.46 -13.06 2.34
C HIS A 117 -0.04 -12.48 2.22
N ASN A 118 0.21 -11.50 1.34
CA ASN A 118 1.56 -11.04 0.99
C ASN A 118 1.84 -9.57 1.33
N HIS A 119 0.98 -8.93 2.11
CA HIS A 119 1.27 -7.60 2.67
C HIS A 119 0.54 -7.38 4.01
N ASP A 120 1.24 -6.74 4.95
CA ASP A 120 0.67 -6.35 6.25
C ASP A 120 0.43 -4.84 6.23
N THR A 121 -0.67 -4.40 5.63
CA THR A 121 -1.03 -2.98 5.57
C THR A 121 -2.30 -2.71 6.35
N ILE A 122 -2.21 -1.78 7.28
CA ILE A 122 -3.37 -1.25 8.00
C ILE A 122 -3.47 0.26 7.75
N SER A 123 -4.67 0.69 7.37
CA SER A 123 -5.04 2.09 7.22
C SER A 123 -6.22 2.39 8.13
N MET A 124 -6.21 3.56 8.78
CA MET A 124 -7.24 3.94 9.75
C MET A 124 -7.54 5.43 9.60
N ALA A 125 -8.83 5.79 9.75
CA ALA A 125 -9.29 7.15 9.92
C ALA A 125 -10.04 7.27 11.25
N VAL A 126 -9.83 8.37 11.96
CA VAL A 126 -10.45 8.66 13.26
C VAL A 126 -10.98 10.08 13.25
N PHE A 127 -12.17 10.23 13.83
CA PHE A 127 -12.86 11.50 14.01
C PHE A 127 -12.88 11.80 15.51
N ASP A 128 -12.41 12.98 15.90
CA ASP A 128 -12.53 13.43 17.28
C ASP A 128 -13.91 14.08 17.55
N ARG A 129 -14.17 14.43 18.82
CA ARG A 129 -15.44 15.06 19.22
C ARG A 129 -15.61 16.50 18.69
N MET A 130 -14.54 17.12 18.23
CA MET A 130 -14.55 18.46 17.65
C MET A 130 -14.75 18.43 16.13
N GLY A 131 -14.82 17.24 15.53
CA GLY A 131 -14.94 17.06 14.09
C GLY A 131 -13.60 17.08 13.35
N HIS A 132 -12.46 17.06 14.05
CA HIS A 132 -11.17 16.91 13.39
C HIS A 132 -10.97 15.47 12.95
N ILE A 133 -10.35 15.33 11.77
CA ILE A 133 -10.11 14.04 11.15
C ILE A 133 -8.59 13.79 11.08
N ALA A 134 -8.17 12.61 11.52
CA ALA A 134 -6.82 12.10 11.30
C ALA A 134 -6.90 10.77 10.57
N ALA A 135 -5.99 10.55 9.61
CA ALA A 135 -5.82 9.26 8.96
C ALA A 135 -4.35 8.88 8.91
N GLY A 136 -4.07 7.58 8.88
CA GLY A 136 -2.71 7.08 8.81
C GLY A 136 -2.65 5.62 8.35
N THR A 137 -1.52 5.28 7.76
CA THR A 137 -1.21 3.93 7.26
C THR A 137 0.12 3.46 7.81
N SER A 138 0.20 2.18 8.16
CA SER A 138 1.45 1.52 8.50
C SER A 138 1.56 0.19 7.75
N THR A 139 2.76 -0.13 7.27
CA THR A 139 3.00 -1.37 6.53
C THR A 139 4.45 -1.82 6.61
N ASN A 140 4.67 -3.13 6.60
CA ASN A 140 5.98 -3.73 6.33
C ASN A 140 6.30 -3.79 4.83
N GLY A 141 5.37 -3.44 3.96
CA GLY A 141 5.48 -3.52 2.51
C GLY A 141 5.41 -4.97 1.99
N ALA A 142 5.71 -5.14 0.70
CA ALA A 142 5.68 -6.46 0.07
C ALA A 142 6.78 -7.39 0.61
N THR A 143 6.42 -8.65 0.85
CA THR A 143 7.37 -9.71 1.24
C THR A 143 8.43 -9.89 0.16
N PHE A 144 9.71 -10.04 0.54
CA PHE A 144 10.86 -10.17 -0.37
C PHE A 144 11.09 -9.01 -1.36
N LYS A 145 10.53 -7.82 -1.06
CA LYS A 145 10.80 -6.60 -1.83
C LYS A 145 12.29 -6.34 -1.99
N ILE A 146 12.63 -5.68 -3.10
CA ILE A 146 13.99 -5.19 -3.34
C ILE A 146 14.40 -4.26 -2.18
N PRO A 147 15.59 -4.43 -1.57
CA PRO A 147 16.06 -3.52 -0.53
C PRO A 147 16.00 -2.06 -0.98
N GLY A 148 15.38 -1.21 -0.16
CA GLY A 148 15.12 0.20 -0.50
C GLY A 148 13.76 0.47 -1.13
N ARG A 149 12.98 -0.55 -1.52
CA ARG A 149 11.61 -0.37 -2.03
C ARG A 149 10.71 0.28 -0.98
N VAL A 150 10.08 1.37 -1.37
CA VAL A 150 9.01 2.06 -0.64
C VAL A 150 7.73 1.88 -1.42
N GLY A 151 6.66 1.47 -0.74
CA GLY A 151 5.31 1.35 -1.34
C GLY A 151 4.52 2.65 -1.18
N ASP A 152 3.21 2.56 -1.35
CA ASP A 152 2.28 3.67 -1.16
C ASP A 152 2.11 4.10 0.30
N GLY A 153 2.30 3.17 1.26
CA GLY A 153 2.08 3.38 2.69
C GLY A 153 2.47 4.76 3.27
N PRO A 154 3.70 5.26 3.03
CA PRO A 154 4.12 6.57 3.54
C PRO A 154 3.80 7.75 2.60
N ILE A 155 3.14 7.52 1.47
CA ILE A 155 2.83 8.55 0.47
C ILE A 155 1.44 9.12 0.77
N ALA A 156 1.43 10.35 1.27
CA ALA A 156 0.19 11.11 1.51
C ALA A 156 -0.64 11.22 0.23
N GLY A 157 -1.94 10.95 0.33
CA GLY A 157 -2.83 10.92 -0.82
C GLY A 157 -2.85 9.58 -1.55
N SER A 158 -1.85 8.72 -1.37
CA SER A 158 -1.93 7.35 -1.87
C SER A 158 -2.56 6.41 -0.86
N ALA A 159 -1.90 6.20 0.28
CA ALA A 159 -2.33 5.19 1.25
C ALA A 159 -3.30 5.73 2.29
N ALA A 160 -3.19 7.02 2.65
CA ALA A 160 -4.13 7.70 3.50
C ALA A 160 -4.23 9.18 3.13
N TYR A 161 -5.42 9.75 3.30
CA TYR A 161 -5.66 11.18 3.17
C TYR A 161 -6.83 11.58 4.06
N ALA A 162 -6.73 12.73 4.71
CA ALA A 162 -7.79 13.28 5.57
C ALA A 162 -7.87 14.79 5.39
N ASP A 163 -9.10 15.28 5.24
CA ASP A 163 -9.43 16.69 5.27
C ASP A 163 -10.67 16.87 6.15
N SER A 164 -10.55 17.66 7.23
CA SER A 164 -11.64 17.84 8.20
C SER A 164 -12.86 18.56 7.64
N GLU A 165 -12.74 19.20 6.48
CA GLU A 165 -13.88 19.82 5.77
C GLU A 165 -14.63 18.82 4.89
N VAL A 166 -14.06 17.63 4.63
CA VAL A 166 -14.57 16.70 3.61
C VAL A 166 -14.74 15.28 4.15
N GLY A 167 -13.67 14.69 4.68
CA GLY A 167 -13.63 13.28 5.02
C GLY A 167 -12.22 12.69 5.00
N ALA A 168 -12.14 11.37 5.06
CA ALA A 168 -10.90 10.62 4.97
C ALA A 168 -11.04 9.39 4.07
N CYS A 169 -9.89 8.93 3.59
CA CYS A 169 -9.75 7.69 2.85
C CYS A 169 -8.49 6.97 3.31
N GLY A 170 -8.55 5.64 3.35
CA GLY A 170 -7.42 4.77 3.58
C GLY A 170 -7.39 3.64 2.57
N ALA A 171 -6.20 3.22 2.17
CA ALA A 171 -5.97 2.22 1.12
C ALA A 171 -5.08 1.08 1.58
N THR A 172 -5.12 -0.02 0.81
CA THR A 172 -4.30 -1.21 0.95
C THR A 172 -4.21 -1.94 -0.40
N GLY A 173 -3.20 -2.77 -0.63
CA GLY A 173 -2.98 -3.50 -1.89
C GLY A 173 -1.58 -3.35 -2.50
N ASP A 174 -1.52 -3.42 -3.84
CA ASP A 174 -0.29 -3.24 -4.63
C ASP A 174 0.20 -1.78 -4.56
N GLY A 175 1.02 -1.51 -3.56
CA GLY A 175 1.55 -0.17 -3.33
C GLY A 175 2.31 0.46 -4.50
N ASP A 176 2.90 -0.33 -5.42
CA ASP A 176 3.60 0.20 -6.60
C ASP A 176 2.61 0.70 -7.66
N ILE A 177 1.43 0.08 -7.77
CA ILE A 177 0.35 0.56 -8.62
C ILE A 177 -0.42 1.69 -7.92
N MET A 178 -0.81 1.51 -6.66
CA MET A 178 -1.62 2.47 -5.91
C MET A 178 -0.99 3.88 -5.87
N MET A 179 0.33 3.97 -5.61
CA MET A 179 1.04 5.26 -5.55
C MET A 179 1.01 6.07 -6.83
N ARG A 180 0.76 5.43 -7.98
CA ARG A 180 0.75 6.10 -9.29
C ARG A 180 -0.56 6.82 -9.56
N PHE A 181 -1.59 6.59 -8.75
CA PHE A 181 -2.94 7.14 -8.93
C PHE A 181 -3.40 8.01 -7.77
N LEU A 182 -2.72 7.95 -6.61
CA LEU A 182 -3.10 8.67 -5.40
C LEU A 182 -4.60 8.47 -5.03
N PRO A 183 -5.05 7.22 -4.86
CA PRO A 183 -6.48 6.92 -4.75
C PRO A 183 -7.13 7.60 -3.54
N CYS A 184 -6.46 7.70 -2.39
CA CYS A 184 -7.04 8.37 -1.23
C CYS A 184 -7.29 9.87 -1.46
N TYR A 185 -6.35 10.56 -2.10
CA TYR A 185 -6.54 11.95 -2.51
C TYR A 185 -7.69 12.08 -3.49
N GLN A 186 -7.74 11.21 -4.51
CA GLN A 186 -8.82 11.23 -5.49
C GLN A 186 -10.20 11.00 -4.85
N VAL A 187 -10.31 10.03 -3.93
CA VAL A 187 -11.56 9.75 -3.20
C VAL A 187 -12.01 10.98 -2.41
N VAL A 188 -11.12 11.58 -1.62
CA VAL A 188 -11.46 12.77 -0.82
C VAL A 188 -11.82 13.95 -1.72
N GLU A 189 -11.11 14.18 -2.82
CA GLU A 189 -11.46 15.24 -3.77
C GLU A 189 -12.77 15.00 -4.53
N SER A 190 -13.11 13.74 -4.83
CA SER A 190 -14.42 13.39 -5.38
C SER A 190 -15.53 13.67 -4.35
N MET A 191 -15.32 13.33 -3.08
CA MET A 191 -16.26 13.68 -2.01
C MET A 191 -16.38 15.20 -1.83
N ARG A 192 -15.28 15.96 -1.95
CA ARG A 192 -15.29 17.43 -1.92
C ARG A 192 -16.20 18.01 -3.00
N ARG A 193 -16.29 17.33 -4.15
CA ARG A 193 -17.17 17.70 -5.28
C ARG A 193 -18.60 17.19 -5.14
N GLY A 194 -18.98 16.66 -3.98
CA GLY A 194 -20.34 16.19 -3.69
C GLY A 194 -20.61 14.73 -4.06
N MET A 195 -19.58 13.94 -4.39
CA MET A 195 -19.76 12.51 -4.64
C MET A 195 -19.95 11.75 -3.32
N GLU A 196 -20.91 10.83 -3.26
CA GLU A 196 -21.08 9.95 -2.11
C GLU A 196 -19.85 9.03 -1.91
N PRO A 197 -19.48 8.67 -0.66
CA PRO A 197 -18.27 7.89 -0.37
C PRO A 197 -18.15 6.59 -1.18
N LYS A 198 -19.26 5.88 -1.39
CA LYS A 198 -19.30 4.65 -2.19
C LYS A 198 -18.89 4.89 -3.64
N LEU A 199 -19.50 5.87 -4.29
CA LEU A 199 -19.21 6.21 -5.68
C LEU A 199 -17.78 6.75 -5.85
N ALA A 200 -17.30 7.52 -4.86
CA ALA A 200 -15.93 8.03 -4.86
C ALA A 200 -14.90 6.89 -4.76
N ALA A 201 -15.13 5.91 -3.89
CA ALA A 201 -14.30 4.72 -3.75
C ALA A 201 -14.30 3.87 -5.04
N GLU A 202 -15.47 3.60 -5.60
CA GLU A 202 -15.64 2.83 -6.84
C GLU A 202 -14.97 3.49 -8.04
N ASP A 203 -15.10 4.82 -8.21
CA ASP A 203 -14.43 5.56 -9.29
C ASP A 203 -12.90 5.51 -9.18
N ALA A 204 -12.35 5.62 -7.96
CA ALA A 204 -10.91 5.53 -7.73
C ALA A 204 -10.37 4.13 -8.09
N ILE A 205 -11.00 3.06 -7.60
CA ILE A 205 -10.59 1.69 -7.90
C ILE A 205 -10.75 1.36 -9.39
N SER A 206 -11.88 1.76 -10.00
CA SER A 206 -12.16 1.51 -11.42
C SER A 206 -11.15 2.18 -12.35
N ARG A 207 -10.66 3.39 -12.00
CA ARG A 207 -9.62 4.07 -12.80
C ARG A 207 -8.31 3.32 -12.83
N ILE A 208 -7.94 2.71 -11.70
CA ILE A 208 -6.74 1.88 -11.61
C ILE A 208 -6.97 0.60 -12.42
N ALA A 209 -8.10 -0.09 -12.21
CA ALA A 209 -8.47 -1.32 -12.91
C ALA A 209 -8.43 -1.16 -14.44
N ARG A 210 -8.94 -0.05 -14.97
CA ARG A 210 -8.92 0.23 -16.42
C ARG A 210 -7.51 0.28 -17.02
N LYS A 211 -6.49 0.65 -16.24
CA LYS A 211 -5.09 0.71 -16.69
C LYS A 211 -4.30 -0.53 -16.29
N PHE A 212 -4.66 -1.16 -15.18
CA PHE A 212 -4.01 -2.34 -14.62
C PHE A 212 -5.08 -3.37 -14.24
N PRO A 213 -5.63 -4.14 -15.20
CA PRO A 213 -6.77 -5.04 -14.94
C PRO A 213 -6.47 -6.17 -13.96
N ASP A 214 -5.20 -6.46 -13.69
CA ASP A 214 -4.77 -7.54 -12.79
C ASP A 214 -4.32 -7.03 -11.41
N PHE A 215 -4.43 -5.72 -11.13
CA PHE A 215 -3.96 -5.18 -9.86
C PHE A 215 -4.81 -5.67 -8.68
N VAL A 216 -4.23 -5.72 -7.49
CA VAL A 216 -4.98 -5.98 -6.25
C VAL A 216 -4.96 -4.72 -5.41
N GLY A 217 -6.13 -4.29 -4.93
CA GLY A 217 -6.20 -3.13 -4.04
C GLY A 217 -7.59 -2.83 -3.53
N ALA A 218 -7.65 -2.07 -2.46
CA ALA A 218 -8.87 -1.60 -1.87
C ALA A 218 -8.71 -0.24 -1.22
N VAL A 219 -9.84 0.45 -1.08
CA VAL A 219 -9.97 1.68 -0.30
C VAL A 219 -11.22 1.62 0.56
N PHE A 220 -11.16 2.29 1.72
CA PHE A 220 -12.37 2.75 2.41
C PHE A 220 -12.44 4.28 2.35
N ALA A 221 -13.65 4.81 2.31
CA ALA A 221 -13.96 6.23 2.31
C ALA A 221 -14.93 6.53 3.46
N VAL A 222 -14.78 7.68 4.10
CA VAL A 222 -15.72 8.19 5.11
C VAL A 222 -15.80 9.71 5.01
N ASN A 223 -17.01 10.27 4.96
CA ASN A 223 -17.22 11.72 4.93
C ASN A 223 -17.48 12.30 6.33
N THR A 224 -17.57 13.63 6.44
CA THR A 224 -17.84 14.36 7.69
C THR A 224 -19.19 14.02 8.33
N ASN A 225 -20.15 13.50 7.57
CA ASN A 225 -21.44 13.04 8.08
C ASN A 225 -21.37 11.60 8.65
N GLY A 226 -20.20 10.96 8.61
CA GLY A 226 -20.02 9.58 9.06
C GLY A 226 -20.52 8.53 8.06
N VAL A 227 -20.95 8.94 6.87
CA VAL A 227 -21.26 7.98 5.78
C VAL A 227 -19.94 7.39 5.32
N HIS A 228 -19.88 6.06 5.26
CA HIS A 228 -18.69 5.34 4.86
C HIS A 228 -19.01 4.23 3.84
N ALA A 229 -17.99 3.86 3.06
CA ALA A 229 -18.07 2.76 2.12
C ALA A 229 -16.66 2.24 1.81
N GLY A 230 -16.57 1.08 1.17
CA GLY A 230 -15.33 0.58 0.61
C GLY A 230 -15.52 0.09 -0.82
N SER A 231 -14.42 0.04 -1.56
CA SER A 231 -14.34 -0.55 -2.90
C SER A 231 -13.04 -1.32 -3.04
N CYS A 232 -13.05 -2.41 -3.78
CA CYS A 232 -11.87 -3.26 -3.98
C CYS A 232 -11.83 -3.90 -5.37
N HIS A 233 -10.63 -4.34 -5.74
CA HIS A 233 -10.35 -5.06 -6.96
C HIS A 233 -9.35 -6.20 -6.69
N GLY A 234 -9.55 -7.34 -7.35
CA GLY A 234 -8.67 -8.51 -7.26
C GLY A 234 -8.81 -9.37 -6.00
N TRP A 235 -9.58 -8.95 -4.99
CA TRP A 235 -9.82 -9.70 -3.76
C TRP A 235 -11.11 -9.29 -3.04
N THR A 236 -11.49 -10.04 -2.00
CA THR A 236 -12.50 -9.60 -1.03
C THR A 236 -11.82 -8.73 0.03
N PHE A 237 -12.34 -7.53 0.24
CA PHE A 237 -11.82 -6.59 1.23
C PHE A 237 -12.74 -6.51 2.45
N GLN A 238 -12.16 -6.36 3.63
CA GLN A 238 -12.91 -6.10 4.85
C GLN A 238 -12.37 -4.86 5.56
N TYR A 239 -13.28 -4.09 6.13
CA TYR A 239 -12.94 -2.97 7.00
C TYR A 239 -13.89 -2.93 8.20
N SER A 240 -13.42 -2.33 9.28
CA SER A 240 -14.15 -2.27 10.54
C SER A 240 -14.53 -0.84 10.88
N VAL A 241 -15.73 -0.65 11.44
CA VAL A 241 -16.24 0.65 11.86
C VAL A 241 -16.71 0.60 13.31
N ARG A 242 -16.44 1.67 14.04
CA ARG A 242 -16.92 1.90 15.40
C ARG A 242 -17.21 3.38 15.60
N ASN A 243 -18.41 3.71 16.06
CA ASN A 243 -18.82 5.05 16.50
C ASN A 243 -19.42 4.98 17.91
N ALA A 244 -19.64 6.11 18.59
CA ALA A 244 -20.10 6.12 19.98
C ALA A 244 -21.48 5.47 20.24
N HIS A 245 -22.33 5.32 19.22
CA HIS A 245 -23.68 4.77 19.34
C HIS A 245 -23.74 3.25 19.14
N MET A 246 -22.67 2.64 18.62
CA MET A 246 -22.59 1.20 18.43
C MET A 246 -22.32 0.48 19.76
N LYS A 247 -22.82 -0.74 19.90
CA LYS A 247 -22.50 -1.60 21.06
C LYS A 247 -21.11 -2.22 20.90
N ASP A 248 -20.80 -2.67 19.70
CA ASP A 248 -19.53 -3.33 19.34
C ASP A 248 -19.03 -2.83 17.97
N VAL A 249 -17.85 -3.29 17.56
CA VAL A 249 -17.32 -3.06 16.21
C VAL A 249 -18.16 -3.80 15.16
N GLU A 250 -18.44 -3.15 14.04
CA GLU A 250 -19.05 -3.80 12.88
C GLU A 250 -18.01 -4.00 11.78
N VAL A 251 -18.08 -5.15 11.10
CA VAL A 251 -17.19 -5.52 10.01
C VAL A 251 -17.97 -5.53 8.71
N PHE A 252 -17.51 -4.74 7.75
CA PHE A 252 -18.09 -4.61 6.42
C PHE A 252 -17.26 -5.42 5.44
N THR A 253 -17.92 -6.28 4.67
CA THR A 253 -17.29 -7.07 3.60
C THR A 253 -17.63 -6.44 2.25
N VAL A 254 -16.60 -6.14 1.47
CA VAL A 254 -16.67 -5.58 0.12
C VAL A 254 -16.20 -6.65 -0.85
N LEU A 255 -17.06 -7.01 -1.79
CA LEU A 255 -16.75 -7.97 -2.85
C LEU A 255 -16.16 -7.23 -4.05
N PRO A 256 -15.19 -7.81 -4.77
CA PRO A 256 -14.65 -7.21 -5.97
C PRO A 256 -15.72 -7.13 -7.06
N ASP A 257 -15.74 -6.05 -7.82
CA ASP A 257 -16.72 -5.85 -8.89
C ASP A 257 -16.59 -6.94 -9.96
N GLN A 258 -17.66 -7.70 -10.19
CA GLN A 258 -17.71 -8.74 -11.22
C GLN A 258 -17.84 -8.20 -12.66
N LYS A 259 -17.90 -6.87 -12.83
CA LYS A 259 -18.27 -6.20 -14.08
C LYS A 259 -17.11 -5.70 -14.95
N ALA A 260 -15.86 -5.99 -14.60
CA ALA A 260 -14.69 -5.54 -15.37
C ALA A 260 -14.35 -6.44 -16.59
N THR A 261 -15.27 -7.32 -17.01
CA THR A 261 -15.09 -8.23 -18.15
C THR A 261 -16.11 -7.91 -19.25
N LEU A 262 -15.93 -6.77 -19.94
CA LEU A 262 -16.58 -6.48 -21.22
C LEU A 262 -15.60 -5.78 -22.16
#